data_AF-A0AAV8ZH66-F1
#
_entry.id   AF-A0AAV8ZH66-F1
#
_cell.length_a   1.000
_cell.length_b   1.000
_cell.length_c   1.000
_cell.angle_alpha   90.00
_cell.angle_beta   90.00
_cell.angle_gamma   90.00
#
_symmetry.space_group_name_H-M   'P 1'
#
loop_
_entity.id
_entity.type
_entity.pdbx_description
1 polymer ?
#
loop_
_entity_poly.entity_id
_entity_poly.type
_entity_poly.pdbx_seq_one_letter_code
_entity_poly.pdbx_strand_id
1 'polypeptide(L)'
;MALWAILAAPLPMSVDLRTIRPEYKAILQNRKIISVDQDPLGIQGRRIYKHKGIEIWSRPITPLYQNYFSYAIGFVNRRTDGTPSDVAVTLKELGLTSPTGYRVE
;
A
#
# COMPACT_ATOMS: atom_id res chain seq x y z
N MET A 1 -5.37 -7.55 1.29
CA MET A 1 -5.60 -6.68 0.13
C MET A 1 -4.49 -5.65 -0.05
N ALA A 2 -4.30 -4.70 0.88
CA ALA A 2 -3.32 -3.61 0.71
C ALA A 2 -1.89 -4.08 0.39
N LEU A 3 -1.37 -5.08 1.12
CA LEU A 3 -0.01 -5.58 0.87
C LEU A 3 0.12 -6.30 -0.49
N TRP A 4 -0.93 -6.98 -0.96
CA TRP A 4 -0.92 -7.64 -2.27
C TRP A 4 -0.84 -6.59 -3.39
N ALA A 5 -1.61 -5.51 -3.25
CA ALA A 5 -1.56 -4.36 -4.15
C ALA A 5 -0.18 -3.69 -4.15
N ILE A 6 0.49 -3.57 -3.00
CA ILE A 6 1.86 -3.03 -2.98
C ILE A 6 2.86 -3.98 -3.66
N LEU A 7 2.66 -5.29 -3.57
CA LEU A 7 3.54 -6.28 -4.15
C LEU A 7 3.31 -6.51 -5.66
N ALA A 8 2.38 -5.78 -6.30
CA ALA A 8 1.97 -6.03 -7.68
C ALA A 8 1.61 -7.51 -7.92
N ALA A 9 1.01 -8.14 -6.91
CA ALA A 9 0.71 -9.55 -6.93
C ALA A 9 -0.58 -9.81 -7.71
N PRO A 10 -0.71 -10.95 -8.42
CA PRO A 10 -2.01 -11.38 -8.92
C PRO A 10 -3.06 -11.39 -7.79
N LEU A 11 -4.30 -11.00 -8.10
CA LEU A 11 -5.43 -10.99 -7.17
C LEU A 11 -6.45 -12.12 -7.46
N PRO A 12 -6.06 -13.41 -7.55
CA PRO A 12 -7.02 -14.49 -7.65
C PRO A 12 -7.77 -14.63 -6.31
N MET A 13 -9.10 -14.70 -6.39
CA MET A 13 -9.95 -14.90 -5.22
C MET A 13 -10.35 -16.36 -5.12
N SER A 14 -10.17 -16.96 -3.95
CA SER A 14 -10.61 -18.32 -3.63
C SER A 14 -11.58 -18.28 -2.45
N VAL A 15 -12.79 -17.79 -2.70
CA VAL A 15 -13.87 -17.62 -1.70
C VAL A 15 -15.22 -17.97 -2.33
N ASP A 16 -16.21 -18.34 -1.52
CA ASP A 16 -17.58 -18.54 -2.01
C ASP A 16 -18.28 -17.20 -2.24
N LEU A 17 -18.44 -16.83 -3.51
CA LEU A 17 -19.05 -15.56 -3.91
C LEU A 17 -20.55 -15.49 -3.62
N ARG A 18 -21.22 -16.62 -3.39
CA ARG A 18 -22.67 -16.68 -3.10
C ARG A 18 -22.98 -16.28 -1.66
N THR A 19 -22.01 -16.47 -0.76
CA THR A 19 -22.17 -16.31 0.70
C THR A 19 -21.24 -15.25 1.29
N ILE A 20 -20.51 -14.52 0.44
CA ILE A 20 -19.57 -13.49 0.90
C ILE A 20 -20.30 -12.36 1.63
N ARG A 21 -19.79 -12.03 2.82
CA ARG A 21 -20.31 -10.92 3.64
C ARG A 21 -20.02 -9.56 2.95
N PRO A 22 -20.94 -8.57 3.02
CA PRO A 22 -20.80 -7.28 2.34
C PRO A 22 -19.49 -6.53 2.64
N GLU A 23 -18.98 -6.62 3.86
CA GLU A 23 -17.73 -6.01 4.32
C GLU A 23 -16.50 -6.60 3.60
N TYR A 24 -16.43 -7.92 3.40
CA TYR A 24 -15.34 -8.54 2.68
C TYR A 24 -15.43 -8.24 1.19
N LYS A 25 -16.65 -8.22 0.65
CA LYS A 25 -16.91 -7.78 -0.73
C LYS A 25 -16.44 -6.35 -0.94
N ALA A 26 -16.72 -5.43 -0.01
CA ALA A 26 -16.29 -4.04 -0.10
C ALA A 26 -14.76 -3.90 -0.10
N ILE A 27 -14.05 -4.71 0.71
CA ILE A 27 -12.58 -4.74 0.72
C ILE A 27 -12.03 -5.23 -0.62
N LEU A 28 -12.58 -6.32 -1.16
CA LEU A 28 -12.11 -6.92 -2.42
C LEU A 28 -12.45 -6.05 -3.64
N GLN A 29 -13.54 -5.27 -3.59
CA GLN A 29 -13.97 -4.37 -4.67
C GLN A 29 -13.48 -2.92 -4.51
N ASN A 30 -12.60 -2.65 -3.55
CA ASN A 30 -12.09 -1.30 -3.32
C ASN A 30 -11.31 -0.78 -4.53
N ARG A 31 -11.92 0.16 -5.27
CA ARG A 31 -11.36 0.71 -6.53
C ARG A 31 -10.02 1.39 -6.34
N LYS A 32 -9.79 2.09 -5.23
CA LYS A 32 -8.50 2.75 -4.93
C LYS A 32 -7.38 1.74 -4.73
N ILE A 33 -7.66 0.61 -4.05
CA ILE A 33 -6.64 -0.42 -3.85
C ILE A 33 -6.39 -1.21 -5.14
N ILE A 34 -7.44 -1.50 -5.90
CA ILE A 34 -7.32 -2.17 -7.20
C ILE A 34 -6.52 -1.30 -8.19
N SER A 35 -6.72 0.02 -8.22
CA SER A 35 -5.95 0.90 -9.10
C SER A 35 -4.46 0.94 -8.75
N VAL A 36 -4.11 0.83 -7.46
CA VAL A 36 -2.71 0.67 -7.03
C VAL A 36 -2.15 -0.66 -7.52
N ASP A 37 -2.90 -1.75 -7.36
CA ASP A 37 -2.47 -3.09 -7.82
C ASP A 37 -2.22 -3.12 -9.34
N GLN A 38 -3.18 -2.60 -10.10
CA GLN A 38 -3.23 -2.58 -11.57
C GLN A 38 -2.51 -1.37 -12.19
N ASP A 39 -1.62 -0.72 -11.44
CA ASP A 39 -0.86 0.42 -11.95
C ASP A 39 -0.01 0.00 -13.17
N PRO A 40 -0.07 0.75 -14.29
CA PRO A 40 0.53 0.37 -15.56
C PRO A 40 2.07 0.32 -15.54
N LEU A 41 2.74 0.89 -14.53
CA LEU A 41 4.19 0.75 -14.43
C LEU A 41 4.60 -0.69 -14.11
N GLY A 42 3.71 -1.49 -13.49
CA GLY A 42 4.01 -2.87 -13.13
C GLY A 42 5.19 -3.04 -12.16
N ILE A 43 5.65 -1.96 -11.53
CA ILE A 43 6.78 -1.99 -10.61
C ILE A 43 6.32 -2.59 -9.29
N GLN A 44 6.95 -3.70 -8.89
CA GLN A 44 6.73 -4.32 -7.59
C GLN A 44 7.22 -3.42 -6.46
N GLY A 45 6.41 -3.26 -5.41
CA GLY A 45 6.79 -2.56 -4.19
C GLY A 45 7.73 -3.35 -3.29
N ARG A 46 8.39 -2.65 -2.38
CA ARG A 46 9.40 -3.20 -1.47
C ARG A 46 9.21 -2.70 -0.05
N ARG A 47 9.70 -3.49 0.91
CA ARG A 47 9.78 -3.05 2.31
C ARG A 47 10.91 -2.05 2.46
N ILE A 48 10.59 -0.85 2.94
CA ILE A 48 11.53 0.26 3.12
C ILE A 48 11.89 0.48 4.59
N TYR A 49 11.08 -0.02 5.52
CA TYR A 49 11.32 0.11 6.95
C TYR A 49 10.88 -1.15 7.69
N LYS A 50 11.65 -1.54 8.72
CA LYS A 50 11.28 -2.57 9.68
C LYS A 50 11.89 -2.26 11.04
N HIS A 51 11.06 -1.98 12.03
CA HIS A 51 11.53 -1.75 13.41
C HIS A 51 10.42 -2.04 14.43
N LYS A 52 10.76 -2.67 15.57
CA LYS A 52 9.84 -2.94 16.69
C LYS A 52 8.47 -3.54 16.27
N GLY A 53 8.47 -4.41 15.26
CA GLY A 53 7.24 -5.03 14.74
C GLY A 53 6.41 -4.16 13.79
N ILE A 54 6.85 -2.95 13.46
CA ILE A 54 6.26 -2.12 12.41
C ILE A 54 7.04 -2.34 11.11
N GLU A 55 6.31 -2.60 10.03
CA GLU A 55 6.85 -2.65 8.67
C GLU A 55 6.21 -1.57 7.81
N ILE A 56 7.02 -0.89 6.99
CA ILE A 56 6.53 0.06 5.99
C ILE A 56 6.96 -0.42 4.63
N TRP A 57 5.99 -0.48 3.71
CA TRP A 57 6.16 -0.91 2.34
C TRP A 57 5.84 0.24 1.39
N SER A 58 6.57 0.32 0.30
CA SER A 58 6.43 1.38 -0.69
C SER A 58 6.44 0.81 -2.09
N ARG A 59 5.46 1.23 -2.92
CA ARG A 59 5.37 0.92 -4.35
C ARG A 59 5.35 2.21 -5.15
N PRO A 60 6.26 2.42 -6.12
CA PRO A 60 6.14 3.49 -7.10
C PRO A 60 4.93 3.24 -8.01
N ILE A 61 4.11 4.25 -8.23
CA ILE A 61 2.90 4.22 -9.06
C ILE A 61 2.81 5.49 -9.93
N THR A 62 1.90 5.46 -10.91
CA THR A 62 1.48 6.62 -11.69
C THR A 62 0.58 7.56 -10.87
N PRO A 63 0.46 8.85 -11.26
CA PRO A 63 1.18 9.52 -12.34
C PRO A 63 2.64 9.85 -11.95
N LEU A 64 3.49 9.96 -12.96
CA LEU A 64 4.77 10.63 -12.81
C LEU A 64 4.55 12.13 -13.02
N TYR A 65 5.09 12.95 -12.13
CA TYR A 65 5.14 14.39 -12.33
C TYR A 65 6.58 14.80 -12.57
N GLN A 66 6.85 15.32 -13.77
CA GLN A 66 8.19 15.59 -14.29
C GLN A 66 9.05 14.32 -14.31
N ASN A 67 9.80 14.06 -13.24
CA ASN A 67 10.67 12.90 -13.09
C ASN A 67 10.50 12.21 -11.72
N TYR A 68 9.41 12.52 -11.00
CA TYR A 68 9.11 11.97 -9.69
C TYR A 68 7.88 11.07 -9.76
N PHE A 69 8.01 9.86 -9.22
CA PHE A 69 6.90 8.93 -9.10
C PHE A 69 5.93 9.38 -8.01
N SER A 70 4.66 8.98 -8.18
CA SER A 70 3.72 8.86 -7.08
C SER A 70 4.00 7.55 -6.34
N TYR A 71 3.53 7.42 -5.09
CA TYR A 71 3.81 6.21 -4.30
C TYR A 71 2.58 5.75 -3.54
N ALA A 72 2.39 4.43 -3.48
CA ALA A 72 1.52 3.77 -2.52
C ALA A 72 2.35 3.29 -1.33
N ILE A 73 1.98 3.74 -0.13
CA ILE A 73 2.66 3.39 1.13
C ILE A 73 1.73 2.53 1.99
N GLY A 74 2.24 1.40 2.47
CA GLY A 74 1.53 0.48 3.37
C GLY A 74 2.22 0.37 4.71
N PHE A 75 1.51 0.73 5.78
CA PHE A 75 1.94 0.55 7.15
C PHE A 75 1.36 -0.76 7.69
N VAL A 76 2.22 -1.64 8.19
CA VAL A 76 1.83 -2.94 8.73
C VAL A 76 2.33 -3.05 10.16
N ASN A 77 1.40 -3.11 11.10
CA ASN A 77 1.71 -3.44 12.49
C ASN A 77 1.67 -4.96 12.68
N ARG A 78 2.81 -5.56 13.05
CA ARG A 78 2.97 -6.99 13.38
C ARG A 78 2.97 -7.26 14.88
N ARG A 79 2.83 -6.24 15.73
CA ARG A 79 2.75 -6.41 17.18
C ARG A 79 1.44 -7.12 17.53
N THR A 80 1.50 -7.94 18.57
CA THR A 80 0.37 -8.75 19.06
C THR A 80 -0.04 -8.37 20.49
N ASP A 81 0.48 -7.25 21.00
CA ASP A 81 0.18 -6.74 22.35
C ASP A 81 -1.19 -6.05 22.45
N GLY A 82 -1.93 -5.97 21.35
CA GLY A 82 -3.31 -5.47 21.31
C GLY A 82 -3.42 -3.94 21.34
N THR A 83 -2.31 -3.21 21.25
CA THR A 83 -2.33 -1.74 21.29
C THR A 83 -2.02 -1.10 19.93
N PRO A 84 -2.74 -0.03 19.55
CA PRO A 84 -2.29 0.82 18.45
C PRO A 84 -0.87 1.33 18.71
N SER A 85 -0.11 1.51 17.63
CA SER A 85 1.26 2.02 17.70
C SER A 85 1.36 3.31 16.92
N ASP A 86 1.87 4.35 17.58
CA ASP A 86 2.21 5.59 16.90
C ASP A 86 3.45 5.38 16.03
N VAL A 87 3.34 5.76 14.76
CA VAL A 87 4.42 5.66 13.78
C VAL A 87 4.62 7.05 13.19
N ALA A 88 5.75 7.67 13.55
CA ALA A 88 6.21 8.92 12.95
C ALA A 88 7.33 8.60 11.95
N VAL A 89 7.17 9.07 10.72
CA VAL A 89 8.16 8.93 9.65
C VAL A 89 8.21 10.21 8.84
N THR A 90 9.40 10.55 8.35
CA THR A 90 9.60 11.66 7.42
C THR A 90 9.45 11.17 5.98
N LEU A 91 9.03 12.05 5.06
CA LEU A 91 8.96 11.73 3.63
C LEU A 91 10.31 11.23 3.09
N LYS A 92 11.41 11.82 3.57
CA LYS A 92 12.77 11.44 3.19
C LYS A 92 13.09 9.99 3.59
N GLU A 93 12.69 9.55 4.79
CA GLU A 93 12.86 8.15 5.23
C GLU A 93 12.02 7.18 4.40
N LEU A 94 10.91 7.64 3.84
CA LEU A 94 10.07 6.86 2.93
C LEU A 94 10.60 6.81 1.48
N GLY A 95 11.68 7.53 1.17
CA GLY A 95 12.22 7.66 -0.17
C GLY A 95 11.43 8.61 -1.07
N LEU A 96 10.56 9.44 -0.48
CA LEU A 96 9.74 10.45 -1.14
C LEU A 96 10.55 11.76 -1.23
N THR A 97 11.09 12.06 -2.41
CA THR A 97 12.08 13.13 -2.61
C THR A 97 11.59 14.30 -3.47
N SER A 98 10.31 14.33 -3.85
CA SER A 98 9.76 15.44 -4.65
C SER A 98 9.90 16.78 -3.91
N PRO A 99 10.53 17.80 -4.51
CA PRO A 99 10.72 19.11 -3.89
C PRO A 99 9.42 19.91 -3.75
N THR A 100 8.40 19.59 -4.56
CA THR A 100 7.09 20.26 -4.51
C THR A 100 6.16 19.66 -3.46
N GLY A 101 6.61 18.64 -2.72
CA GLY A 101 5.79 17.91 -1.75
C GLY A 101 4.87 16.87 -2.39
N TYR A 102 3.99 16.30 -1.57
CA TYR A 102 3.04 15.25 -1.94
C TYR A 102 1.66 15.54 -1.38
N ARG A 103 0.63 15.10 -2.11
CA ARG A 103 -0.75 15.05 -1.64
C ARG A 103 -1.09 13.62 -1.22
N VAL A 104 -1.75 13.47 -0.08
CA VAL A 104 -2.20 12.17 0.43
C VAL A 104 -3.71 12.05 0.22
N GLU A 105 -4.17 10.91 -0.30
CA GLU A 105 -5.59 10.62 -0.63
C GLU A 105 -6.07 9.24 -0.17
#